data_AF-A0A662CLH4-F1
#
_entry.id   AF-A0A662CLH4-F1
#
_cell.length_a   1.000
_cell.length_b   1.000
_cell.length_c   1.000
_cell.angle_alpha   90.00
_cell.angle_beta   90.00
_cell.angle_gamma   90.00
#
_symmetry.space_group_name_H-M   'P 1'
#
loop_
_entity.id
_entity.type
_entity.pdbx_description
1 polymer ?
#
loop_
_entity_poly.entity_id
_entity_poly.type
_entity_poly.pdbx_seq_one_letter_code
_entity_poly.pdbx_strand_id
1 'polypeptide(L)'
;MRKFITLVIIALAVISVNAQDAATTVVLLKSSTVKKKVDKSDAEIKDPKKSLKTATWMKRGDLFQDVFNIGLEQIQDGMDSKMLTLFYKQPISIENKTLEDGSSQETYVYENMKYVFLNGVMQQWIRVNPFVEDPLSISIEAYNKTLELDEDGKLTDKVKEALISVKVLLKKQGVNAYYTEDYEGALGSFEDVLEINELSLFAGELDTVMVQYSGIISREIAGKTDDKELYLKSIGYYKQLAAAGFGGPNTYLQIKMDYMSLGDT
;
A
#
# COMPACT_ATOMS: atom_id res chain seq x y z
N MET A 1 -0.95 17.85 22.91
CA MET A 1 -2.17 17.28 22.31
C MET A 1 -1.85 16.87 20.87
N ARG A 2 -1.48 15.61 20.65
CA ARG A 2 -1.28 15.07 19.29
C ARG A 2 -2.66 14.92 18.66
N LYS A 3 -2.97 15.75 17.66
CA LYS A 3 -4.20 15.60 16.88
C LYS A 3 -3.95 14.51 15.85
N PHE A 4 -4.47 13.31 16.09
CA PHE A 4 -4.55 12.29 15.06
C PHE A 4 -5.44 12.84 13.94
N ILE A 5 -4.85 13.18 12.79
CA ILE A 5 -5.61 13.48 11.58
C ILE A 5 -6.07 12.12 11.05
N THR A 6 -7.30 11.73 11.37
CA THR A 6 -7.91 10.49 10.90
C THR A 6 -8.10 10.57 9.38
N LEU A 7 -7.31 9.81 8.62
CA LEU A 7 -7.60 9.56 7.21
C LEU A 7 -8.85 8.67 7.12
N VAL A 8 -9.98 9.25 6.71
CA VAL A 8 -11.20 8.49 6.44
C VAL A 8 -11.14 7.95 5.01
N ILE A 9 -10.92 6.65 4.87
CA ILE A 9 -10.96 5.95 3.59
C ILE A 9 -12.34 5.30 3.45
N ILE A 10 -13.04 5.60 2.37
CA ILE A 10 -14.33 4.98 2.04
C ILE A 10 -14.06 3.53 1.64
N ALA A 11 -14.53 2.59 2.48
CA ALA A 11 -14.43 1.16 2.25
C ALA A 11 -15.22 0.76 0.98
N LEU A 12 -14.51 0.29 -0.04
CA LEU A 12 -15.12 -0.42 -1.17
C LEU A 12 -15.38 -1.87 -0.76
N ALA A 13 -16.63 -2.14 -0.37
CA ALA A 13 -17.12 -3.49 -0.12
C ALA A 13 -17.65 -4.12 -1.41
N VAL A 14 -17.02 -5.20 -1.86
CA VAL A 14 -17.60 -6.23 -2.75
C VAL A 14 -16.87 -7.53 -2.35
N ILE A 15 -17.49 -8.67 -2.04
CA ILE A 15 -18.48 -9.44 -2.83
C ILE A 15 -19.44 -10.21 -1.90
N SER A 16 -20.69 -10.32 -2.36
CA SER A 16 -21.80 -11.14 -1.88
C SER A 16 -21.45 -12.59 -1.55
N VAL A 17 -21.77 -13.03 -0.33
CA VAL A 17 -21.68 -14.43 0.10
C VAL A 17 -23.07 -15.07 0.04
N ASN A 18 -23.24 -16.10 -0.80
CA ASN A 18 -24.43 -16.94 -0.80
C ASN A 18 -24.43 -17.87 0.43
N ALA A 19 -25.50 -17.83 1.20
CA ALA A 19 -25.61 -18.36 2.56
C ALA A 19 -25.89 -19.87 2.68
N GLN A 20 -25.48 -20.72 1.73
CA GLN A 20 -25.86 -22.15 1.74
C GLN A 20 -24.75 -23.21 1.82
N ASP A 21 -23.47 -22.84 1.93
CA ASP A 21 -22.40 -23.79 2.26
C ASP A 21 -21.74 -23.39 3.60
N ALA A 22 -22.27 -23.93 4.70
CA ALA A 22 -21.79 -23.71 6.05
C ALA A 22 -20.49 -24.50 6.34
N ALA A 23 -19.41 -24.13 5.65
CA ALA A 23 -18.01 -24.27 6.07
C ALA A 23 -17.12 -23.61 5.00
N THR A 24 -17.22 -22.28 4.82
CA THR A 24 -16.20 -21.54 4.06
C THR A 24 -14.88 -21.62 4.81
N THR A 25 -14.08 -22.65 4.51
CA THR A 25 -12.70 -22.73 4.95
C THR A 25 -11.95 -21.57 4.30
N VAL A 26 -11.65 -20.54 5.09
CA VAL A 26 -10.72 -19.50 4.66
C VAL A 26 -9.37 -20.16 4.40
N VAL A 27 -8.92 -20.12 3.15
CA VAL A 27 -7.63 -20.67 2.72
C VAL A 27 -6.60 -19.54 2.75
N LEU A 28 -5.77 -19.53 3.78
CA LEU A 28 -4.66 -18.58 3.92
C LEU A 28 -3.46 -19.00 3.08
N LEU A 29 -2.68 -18.01 2.61
CA LEU A 29 -1.45 -18.27 1.87
C LEU A 29 -0.40 -18.86 2.80
N LYS A 30 0.18 -19.99 2.40
CA LYS A 30 1.30 -20.60 3.11
C LYS A 30 2.62 -19.96 2.65
N SER A 31 3.27 -19.22 3.55
CA SER A 31 4.56 -18.55 3.28
C SER A 31 5.59 -19.47 2.63
N SER A 32 5.76 -20.70 3.13
CA SER A 32 6.69 -21.69 2.55
C SER A 32 6.34 -22.15 1.13
N THR A 33 5.05 -22.17 0.76
CA THR A 33 4.63 -22.49 -0.60
C THR A 33 4.84 -21.31 -1.54
N VAL A 34 4.52 -20.10 -1.10
CA VAL A 34 4.76 -18.89 -1.89
C VAL A 34 6.25 -18.68 -2.11
N LYS A 35 7.10 -18.88 -1.11
CA LYS A 35 8.56 -18.81 -1.25
C LYS A 35 9.09 -19.73 -2.36
N LYS A 36 8.64 -20.98 -2.43
CA LYS A 36 9.02 -21.90 -3.52
C LYS A 36 8.57 -21.40 -4.90
N LYS A 37 7.41 -20.74 -4.98
CA LYS A 37 6.95 -20.12 -6.23
C LYS A 37 7.83 -18.92 -6.61
N VAL A 38 8.29 -18.14 -5.63
CA VAL A 38 9.25 -17.03 -5.85
C VAL A 38 10.56 -17.57 -6.38
N ASP A 39 11.16 -18.58 -5.75
CA ASP A 39 12.40 -19.22 -6.22
C ASP A 39 12.28 -19.69 -7.68
N LYS A 40 11.13 -20.28 -8.03
CA LYS A 40 10.83 -20.69 -9.40
C LYS A 40 10.70 -19.49 -10.34
N SER A 41 9.93 -18.47 -9.96
CA SER A 41 9.74 -17.24 -10.76
C SER A 41 11.08 -16.56 -11.05
N ASP A 42 11.97 -16.48 -10.05
CA ASP A 42 13.31 -15.93 -10.19
C ASP A 42 14.19 -16.72 -11.16
N ALA A 43 14.03 -18.04 -11.21
CA ALA A 43 14.70 -18.86 -12.22
C ALA A 43 14.10 -18.66 -13.63
N GLU A 44 12.78 -18.46 -13.74
CA GLU A 44 12.10 -18.29 -15.03
C GLU A 44 12.43 -16.97 -15.71
N ILE A 45 12.63 -15.88 -14.95
CA ILE A 45 13.03 -14.59 -15.53
C ILE A 45 14.51 -14.55 -15.97
N LYS A 46 15.34 -15.47 -15.48
CA LYS A 46 16.75 -15.63 -15.90
C LYS A 46 16.91 -16.55 -17.12
N ASP A 47 15.90 -17.36 -17.42
CA ASP A 47 15.92 -18.27 -18.56
C ASP A 47 15.74 -17.48 -19.88
N PRO A 48 16.65 -17.61 -20.87
CA PRO A 48 16.64 -16.82 -22.09
C PRO A 48 15.38 -16.97 -22.97
N LYS A 49 14.61 -18.05 -22.81
CA LYS A 49 13.39 -18.30 -23.59
C LYS A 49 12.13 -17.92 -22.82
N LYS A 50 12.11 -18.15 -21.51
CA LYS A 50 10.95 -17.83 -20.67
C LYS A 50 10.87 -16.34 -20.37
N SER A 51 12.00 -15.64 -20.23
CA SER A 51 12.04 -14.19 -20.00
C SER A 51 11.45 -13.37 -21.17
N LEU A 52 11.36 -13.96 -22.36
CA LEU A 52 10.74 -13.34 -23.54
C LEU A 52 9.22 -13.53 -23.60
N LYS A 53 8.61 -14.23 -22.63
CA LYS A 53 7.16 -14.51 -22.64
C LYS A 53 6.44 -13.54 -21.71
N THR A 54 5.46 -12.81 -22.24
CA THR A 54 4.51 -12.00 -21.45
C THR A 54 3.89 -12.77 -20.29
N ALA A 55 3.51 -14.04 -20.51
CA ALA A 55 2.94 -14.90 -19.48
C ALA A 55 3.88 -15.20 -18.30
N THR A 56 5.20 -15.12 -18.47
CA THR A 56 6.17 -15.27 -17.38
C THR A 56 6.08 -14.06 -16.45
N TRP A 57 6.10 -12.87 -17.02
CA TRP A 57 6.08 -11.61 -16.29
C TRP A 57 4.71 -11.32 -15.68
N MET A 58 3.62 -11.60 -16.37
CA MET A 58 2.27 -11.47 -15.81
C MET A 58 2.12 -12.32 -14.53
N LYS A 59 2.56 -13.60 -14.58
CA LYS A 59 2.52 -14.50 -13.43
C LYS A 59 3.44 -14.03 -12.30
N ARG A 60 4.56 -13.39 -12.62
CA ARG A 60 5.44 -12.78 -11.62
C ARG A 60 4.74 -11.63 -10.93
N GLY A 61 4.12 -10.72 -11.69
CA GLY A 61 3.32 -9.63 -11.14
C GLY A 61 2.29 -10.13 -10.14
N ASP A 62 1.49 -11.12 -10.54
CA ASP A 62 0.44 -11.71 -9.70
C ASP A 62 1.03 -12.36 -8.43
N LEU A 63 2.13 -13.13 -8.59
CA LEU A 63 2.79 -13.80 -7.48
C LEU A 63 3.31 -12.82 -6.42
N PHE A 64 3.84 -11.66 -6.83
CA PHE A 64 4.35 -10.71 -5.86
C PHE A 64 3.23 -9.91 -5.16
N GLN A 65 2.04 -9.80 -5.76
CA GLN A 65 0.85 -9.41 -4.98
C GLN A 65 0.48 -10.47 -3.93
N ASP A 66 0.58 -11.77 -4.25
CA ASP A 66 0.39 -12.83 -3.25
C ASP A 66 1.42 -12.72 -2.11
N VAL A 67 2.70 -12.46 -2.43
CA VAL A 67 3.76 -12.26 -1.43
C VAL A 67 3.39 -11.13 -0.47
N PHE A 68 2.91 -9.99 -1.00
CA PHE A 68 2.41 -8.91 -0.16
C PHE A 68 1.22 -9.37 0.70
N ASN A 69 0.27 -10.10 0.14
CA ASN A 69 -0.96 -10.47 0.84
C ASN A 69 -0.80 -11.57 1.90
N ILE A 70 0.36 -12.22 2.04
CA ILE A 70 0.59 -13.19 3.13
C ILE A 70 0.32 -12.53 4.48
N GLY A 71 -0.66 -13.04 5.22
CA GLY A 71 -1.07 -12.49 6.51
C GLY A 71 -2.05 -11.31 6.41
N LEU A 72 -2.39 -10.85 5.21
CA LEU A 72 -3.28 -9.70 5.01
C LEU A 72 -4.57 -10.05 4.27
N GLU A 73 -4.75 -11.33 3.90
CA GLU A 73 -5.84 -11.85 3.07
C GLU A 73 -7.24 -11.56 3.63
N GLN A 74 -7.39 -11.57 4.96
CA GLN A 74 -8.65 -11.30 5.65
C GLN A 74 -8.57 -10.05 6.51
N ILE A 75 -7.45 -9.33 6.49
CA ILE A 75 -7.25 -8.13 7.29
C ILE A 75 -8.05 -6.97 6.72
N GLN A 76 -8.94 -6.43 7.54
CA GLN A 76 -9.81 -5.29 7.24
C GLN A 76 -9.56 -4.17 8.25
N ASP A 77 -9.76 -2.93 7.81
CA ASP A 77 -9.60 -1.77 8.68
C ASP A 77 -10.63 -1.80 9.81
N GLY A 78 -10.20 -1.49 11.03
CA GLY A 78 -11.05 -1.50 12.21
C GLY A 78 -11.47 -2.89 12.71
N MET A 79 -10.88 -3.97 12.18
CA MET A 79 -11.13 -5.34 12.64
C MET A 79 -10.79 -5.51 14.13
N ASP A 80 -11.61 -6.29 14.85
CA ASP A 80 -11.34 -6.66 16.24
C ASP A 80 -10.50 -7.95 16.36
N SER A 81 -9.97 -8.22 17.54
CA SER A 81 -9.10 -9.39 17.77
C SER A 81 -9.83 -10.73 17.65
N LYS A 82 -11.15 -10.76 17.81
CA LYS A 82 -11.96 -11.97 17.63
C LYS A 82 -12.03 -12.36 16.17
N MET A 83 -12.26 -11.40 15.29
CA MET A 83 -12.23 -11.60 13.85
C MET A 83 -10.84 -11.98 13.36
N LEU A 84 -9.78 -11.37 13.90
CA LEU A 84 -8.41 -11.78 13.61
C LEU A 84 -8.19 -13.27 13.93
N THR A 85 -8.49 -13.68 15.17
CA THR A 85 -8.26 -15.05 15.64
C THR A 85 -9.20 -16.08 15.00
N LEU A 86 -10.37 -15.67 14.50
CA LEU A 86 -11.26 -16.52 13.70
C LEU A 86 -10.57 -16.99 12.41
N PHE A 87 -9.95 -16.06 11.69
CA PHE A 87 -9.28 -16.33 10.41
C PHE A 87 -7.87 -16.89 10.59
N TYR A 88 -7.05 -16.22 11.40
CA TYR A 88 -5.61 -16.50 11.53
C TYR A 88 -5.25 -17.47 12.66
N LYS A 89 -6.25 -17.97 13.40
CA LYS A 89 -6.07 -18.79 14.61
C LYS A 89 -5.39 -18.03 15.74
N GLN A 90 -5.15 -18.71 16.85
CA GLN A 90 -4.52 -18.10 18.02
C GLN A 90 -3.07 -17.71 17.70
N PRO A 91 -2.61 -16.54 18.17
CA PRO A 91 -1.23 -16.11 17.99
C PRO A 91 -0.26 -16.97 18.81
N ILE A 92 1.03 -16.87 18.51
CA ILE A 92 2.11 -17.49 19.30
C ILE A 92 2.17 -16.86 20.69
N SER A 93 1.99 -15.53 20.76
CA SER A 93 1.93 -14.78 22.01
C SER A 93 1.13 -13.49 21.82
N ILE A 94 0.70 -12.91 22.94
CA ILE A 94 0.09 -11.58 23.00
C ILE A 94 0.92 -10.72 23.95
N GLU A 95 1.48 -9.63 23.43
CA GLU A 95 2.21 -8.63 24.22
C GLU A 95 1.23 -7.53 24.64
N ASN A 96 1.28 -7.09 25.89
CA ASN A 96 0.35 -6.08 26.44
C ASN A 96 1.12 -4.85 26.92
N LYS A 97 0.59 -3.67 26.62
CA LYS A 97 1.16 -2.39 27.06
C LYS A 97 0.03 -1.40 27.38
N THR A 98 0.13 -0.73 28.52
CA THR A 98 -0.70 0.46 28.82
C THR A 98 0.05 1.70 28.37
N LEU A 99 -0.59 2.51 27.53
CA LEU A 99 -0.02 3.78 27.07
C LEU A 99 -0.17 4.87 28.14
N GLU A 100 0.59 5.95 28.02
CA GLU A 100 0.57 7.08 28.97
C GLU A 100 -0.80 7.75 29.08
N ASP A 101 -1.62 7.68 28.03
CA ASP A 101 -2.98 8.19 27.99
C ASP A 101 -4.02 7.24 28.61
N GLY A 102 -3.57 6.10 29.16
CA GLY A 102 -4.41 5.06 29.75
C GLY A 102 -5.00 4.06 28.75
N SER A 103 -4.76 4.22 27.45
CA SER A 103 -5.22 3.28 26.43
C SER A 103 -4.51 1.93 26.57
N SER A 104 -5.23 0.85 26.26
CA SER A 104 -4.69 -0.50 26.23
C SER A 104 -4.22 -0.86 24.83
N GLN A 105 -2.96 -1.25 24.70
CA GLN A 105 -2.37 -1.76 23.48
C GLN A 105 -2.08 -3.27 23.62
N GLU A 106 -2.57 -4.05 22.67
CA GLU A 106 -2.28 -5.48 22.55
C GLU A 106 -1.57 -5.76 21.23
N THR A 107 -0.48 -6.52 21.23
CA THR A 107 0.22 -6.96 20.03
C THR A 107 0.12 -8.47 19.90
N TYR A 108 -0.58 -8.94 18.87
CA TYR A 108 -0.77 -10.35 18.56
C TYR A 108 0.37 -10.80 17.64
N VAL A 109 1.21 -11.71 18.14
CA VAL A 109 2.45 -12.13 17.46
C VAL A 109 2.25 -13.46 16.75
N TYR A 110 2.47 -13.49 15.45
CA TYR A 110 2.50 -14.67 14.59
C TYR A 110 3.90 -14.85 13.99
N GLU A 111 4.11 -15.96 13.27
CA GLU A 111 5.42 -16.31 12.69
C GLU A 111 5.96 -15.21 11.75
N ASN A 112 5.12 -14.69 10.84
CA ASN A 112 5.54 -13.73 9.81
C ASN A 112 4.91 -12.33 9.98
N MET A 113 4.07 -12.14 11.00
CA MET A 113 3.28 -10.92 11.18
C MET A 113 3.08 -10.60 12.66
N LYS A 114 2.99 -9.31 12.99
CA LYS A 114 2.38 -8.81 14.22
C LYS A 114 1.19 -7.93 13.88
N TYR A 115 0.15 -7.96 14.70
CA TYR A 115 -1.00 -7.07 14.59
C TYR A 115 -1.17 -6.31 15.90
N VAL A 116 -1.24 -4.99 15.86
CA VAL A 116 -1.39 -4.17 17.06
C VAL A 116 -2.79 -3.60 17.12
N PHE A 117 -3.43 -3.83 18.27
CA PHE A 117 -4.74 -3.34 18.63
C PHE A 117 -4.60 -2.23 19.65
N LEU A 118 -5.36 -1.17 19.46
CA LEU A 118 -5.54 -0.12 20.45
C LEU A 118 -7.00 -0.12 20.88
N ASN A 119 -7.25 -0.30 22.18
CA ASN A 119 -8.60 -0.40 22.74
C ASN A 119 -9.49 -1.42 21.99
N GLY A 120 -8.90 -2.56 21.59
CA GLY A 120 -9.58 -3.66 20.91
C GLY A 120 -9.76 -3.50 19.40
N VAL A 121 -9.32 -2.39 18.80
CA VAL A 121 -9.43 -2.13 17.36
C VAL A 121 -8.05 -2.19 16.72
N MET A 122 -7.89 -2.99 15.66
CA MET A 122 -6.62 -3.10 14.94
C MET A 122 -6.24 -1.75 14.33
N GLN A 123 -5.02 -1.30 14.61
CA GLN A 123 -4.48 -0.03 14.11
C GLN A 123 -3.39 -0.23 13.06
N GLN A 124 -2.62 -1.32 13.18
CA GLN A 124 -1.42 -1.54 12.38
C GLN A 124 -1.09 -3.03 12.28
N TRP A 125 -0.40 -3.37 11.20
CA TRP A 125 0.27 -4.66 11.01
C TRP A 125 1.75 -4.45 10.73
N ILE A 126 2.57 -5.40 11.16
CA ILE A 126 4.04 -5.35 11.04
C ILE A 126 4.50 -6.68 10.46
N ARG A 127 5.28 -6.65 9.38
CA ARG A 127 5.92 -7.86 8.84
C ARG A 127 7.08 -8.29 9.74
N VAL A 128 7.21 -9.59 9.97
CA VAL A 128 8.31 -10.18 10.73
C VAL A 128 9.17 -10.99 9.77
N ASN A 129 10.43 -10.60 9.59
CA ASN A 129 11.41 -11.26 8.72
C ASN A 129 10.86 -11.59 7.32
N PRO A 130 10.37 -10.60 6.56
CA PRO A 130 9.85 -10.86 5.22
C PRO A 130 10.95 -11.48 4.34
N PHE A 131 10.60 -12.49 3.54
CA PHE A 131 11.56 -13.10 2.60
C PHE A 131 11.69 -12.31 1.29
N VAL A 132 10.85 -11.29 1.10
CA VAL A 132 10.92 -10.26 0.06
C VAL A 132 10.53 -8.95 0.72
N GLU A 133 11.44 -7.96 0.73
CA GLU A 133 11.23 -6.67 1.39
C GLU A 133 10.18 -5.82 0.67
N ASP A 134 10.33 -5.65 -0.65
CA ASP A 134 9.44 -4.83 -1.47
C ASP A 134 8.79 -5.64 -2.61
N PRO A 135 7.74 -6.42 -2.30
CA PRO A 135 7.08 -7.22 -3.31
C PRO A 135 6.24 -6.39 -4.28
N LEU A 136 5.70 -5.23 -3.89
CA LEU A 136 4.82 -4.46 -4.78
C LEU A 136 5.62 -3.77 -5.88
N SER A 137 6.82 -3.27 -5.61
CA SER A 137 7.72 -2.77 -6.66
C SER A 137 8.04 -3.85 -7.71
N ILE A 138 8.38 -5.07 -7.27
CA ILE A 138 8.60 -6.21 -8.18
C ILE A 138 7.34 -6.55 -9.00
N SER A 139 6.15 -6.36 -8.42
CA SER A 139 4.89 -6.56 -9.12
C SER A 139 4.72 -5.54 -10.26
N ILE A 140 4.98 -4.26 -9.98
CA ILE A 140 4.93 -3.16 -10.96
C ILE A 140 5.93 -3.39 -12.09
N GLU A 141 7.19 -3.68 -11.76
CA GLU A 141 8.24 -4.00 -12.74
C GLU A 141 7.82 -5.13 -13.67
N ALA A 142 7.21 -6.19 -13.13
CA ALA A 142 6.77 -7.32 -13.92
C ALA A 142 5.59 -6.99 -14.85
N TYR A 143 4.67 -6.13 -14.42
CA TYR A 143 3.59 -5.67 -15.28
C TYR A 143 4.07 -4.72 -16.37
N ASN A 144 4.98 -3.80 -16.06
CA ASN A 144 5.66 -2.95 -17.05
C ASN A 144 6.40 -3.82 -18.08
N LYS A 145 7.11 -4.85 -17.62
CA LYS A 145 7.78 -5.79 -18.52
C LYS A 145 6.81 -6.61 -19.37
N THR A 146 5.61 -6.88 -18.86
CA THR A 146 4.55 -7.52 -19.64
C THR A 146 4.10 -6.61 -20.78
N LEU A 147 3.88 -5.32 -20.52
CA LEU A 147 3.51 -4.33 -21.55
C LEU A 147 4.61 -4.16 -22.60
N GLU A 148 5.88 -4.14 -22.19
CA GLU A 148 7.02 -4.06 -23.13
C GLU A 148 7.06 -5.22 -24.13
N LEU A 149 6.67 -6.43 -23.71
CA LEU A 149 6.69 -7.64 -24.53
C LEU A 149 5.36 -7.88 -25.28
N ASP A 150 4.31 -7.14 -24.94
CA ASP A 150 2.96 -7.27 -25.49
C ASP A 150 2.80 -6.38 -26.74
N GLU A 151 3.59 -6.64 -27.78
CA GLU A 151 3.66 -5.81 -28.99
C GLU A 151 2.30 -5.64 -29.71
N ASP A 152 1.39 -6.61 -29.57
CA ASP A 152 0.05 -6.56 -30.16
C ASP A 152 -1.03 -5.98 -29.23
N GLY A 153 -0.63 -5.57 -28.02
CA GLY A 153 -1.47 -4.89 -27.04
C GLY A 153 -2.58 -5.75 -26.42
N LYS A 154 -2.59 -7.07 -26.64
CA LYS A 154 -3.66 -7.98 -26.20
C LYS A 154 -3.81 -8.10 -24.68
N LEU A 155 -2.77 -7.77 -23.93
CA LEU A 155 -2.75 -7.84 -22.47
C LEU A 155 -2.90 -6.48 -21.80
N THR A 156 -2.99 -5.38 -22.56
CA THR A 156 -3.12 -4.01 -22.02
C THR A 156 -4.20 -3.89 -20.96
N ASP A 157 -5.43 -4.33 -21.26
CA ASP A 157 -6.56 -4.25 -20.31
C ASP A 157 -6.31 -5.12 -19.06
N LYS A 158 -5.73 -6.31 -19.25
CA LYS A 158 -5.42 -7.21 -18.15
C LYS A 158 -4.34 -6.65 -17.23
N VAL A 159 -3.32 -6.00 -17.81
CA VAL A 159 -2.28 -5.31 -17.04
C VAL A 159 -2.89 -4.08 -16.33
N LYS A 160 -3.79 -3.33 -16.98
CA LYS A 160 -4.51 -2.22 -16.34
C LYS A 160 -5.25 -2.67 -15.09
N GLU A 161 -6.03 -3.75 -15.18
CA GLU A 161 -6.75 -4.35 -14.04
C GLU A 161 -5.79 -4.78 -12.92
N ALA A 162 -4.67 -5.41 -13.29
CA ALA A 162 -3.69 -5.87 -12.32
C ALA A 162 -2.98 -4.70 -11.61
N LEU A 163 -2.64 -3.63 -12.33
CA LEU A 163 -2.07 -2.41 -11.75
C LEU A 163 -3.09 -1.65 -10.89
N ILE A 164 -4.38 -1.69 -11.21
CA ILE A 164 -5.43 -1.19 -10.31
C ILE A 164 -5.41 -1.94 -8.97
N SER A 165 -5.26 -3.27 -8.99
CA SER A 165 -5.08 -4.07 -7.77
C SER A 165 -3.82 -3.66 -7.01
N VAL A 166 -2.68 -3.49 -7.69
CA VAL A 166 -1.43 -3.00 -7.06
C VAL A 166 -1.63 -1.63 -6.41
N LYS A 167 -2.32 -0.69 -7.07
CA LYS A 167 -2.64 0.62 -6.49
C LYS A 167 -3.44 0.50 -5.18
N VAL A 168 -4.36 -0.46 -5.08
CA VAL A 168 -5.10 -0.71 -3.82
C VAL A 168 -4.16 -1.23 -2.73
N LEU A 169 -3.24 -2.14 -3.06
CA LEU A 169 -2.27 -2.68 -2.11
C LEU A 169 -1.25 -1.62 -1.64
N LEU A 170 -0.75 -0.78 -2.54
CA LEU A 170 0.11 0.36 -2.22
C LEU A 170 -0.59 1.36 -1.30
N LYS A 171 -1.87 1.68 -1.56
CA LYS A 171 -2.67 2.52 -0.65
C LYS A 171 -2.76 1.90 0.74
N LYS A 172 -3.02 0.59 0.84
CA LYS A 172 -3.05 -0.13 2.12
C LYS A 172 -1.68 -0.09 2.82
N GLN A 173 -0.59 -0.27 2.09
CA GLN A 173 0.78 -0.18 2.60
C GLN A 173 1.09 1.23 3.13
N GLY A 174 0.82 2.26 2.34
CA GLY A 174 1.11 3.65 2.70
C GLY A 174 0.30 4.13 3.90
N VAL A 175 -0.96 3.71 3.99
CA VAL A 175 -1.81 4.01 5.16
C VAL A 175 -1.28 3.33 6.42
N ASN A 176 -0.88 2.05 6.33
CA ASN A 176 -0.27 1.36 7.46
C ASN A 176 1.03 2.06 7.91
N ALA A 177 1.89 2.42 6.95
CA ALA A 177 3.14 3.15 7.21
C ALA A 177 2.89 4.52 7.88
N TYR A 178 1.87 5.25 7.42
CA TYR A 178 1.49 6.53 8.02
C TYR A 178 1.08 6.38 9.49
N TYR A 179 0.26 5.38 9.81
CA TYR A 179 -0.15 5.10 11.19
C TYR A 179 0.98 4.59 12.08
N THR A 180 2.05 4.04 11.50
CA THR A 180 3.27 3.66 12.21
C THR A 180 4.30 4.78 12.32
N GLU A 181 3.94 6.02 11.96
CA GLU A 181 4.82 7.20 11.85
C GLU A 181 6.00 7.02 10.87
N ASP A 182 5.93 6.02 9.98
CA ASP A 182 6.83 5.82 8.86
C ASP A 182 6.35 6.66 7.67
N TYR A 183 6.59 7.96 7.77
CA TYR A 183 6.15 8.92 6.77
C TYR A 183 6.88 8.79 5.44
N GLU A 184 8.15 8.36 5.45
CA GLU A 184 8.90 8.11 4.22
C GLU A 184 8.32 6.90 3.47
N GLY A 185 8.06 5.79 4.16
CA GLY A 185 7.40 4.62 3.58
C GLY A 185 5.97 4.91 3.10
N ALA A 186 5.24 5.76 3.84
CA ALA A 186 3.91 6.22 3.41
C ALA A 186 3.97 7.06 2.13
N LEU A 187 4.89 8.02 2.07
CA LEU A 187 5.09 8.88 0.90
C LEU A 187 5.50 8.05 -0.31
N GLY A 188 6.48 7.15 -0.17
CA GLY A 188 6.91 6.25 -1.23
C GLY A 188 5.76 5.41 -1.81
N SER A 189 4.96 4.79 -0.94
CA SER A 189 3.81 3.99 -1.38
C SER A 189 2.77 4.80 -2.16
N PHE A 190 2.52 6.06 -1.77
CA PHE A 190 1.59 6.93 -2.50
C PHE A 190 2.19 7.46 -3.79
N GLU A 191 3.49 7.70 -3.84
CA GLU A 191 4.20 8.07 -5.07
C GLU A 191 4.22 6.95 -6.09
N ASP A 192 4.39 5.70 -5.67
CA ASP A 192 4.26 4.53 -6.56
C ASP A 192 2.87 4.47 -7.21
N VAL A 193 1.80 4.84 -6.47
CA VAL A 193 0.45 4.94 -7.05
C VAL A 193 0.38 6.03 -8.12
N LEU A 194 1.06 7.16 -7.91
CA LEU A 194 1.11 8.26 -8.87
C LEU A 194 1.93 7.87 -10.10
N GLU A 195 3.07 7.21 -9.93
CA GLU A 195 3.89 6.69 -11.03
C GLU A 195 3.10 5.70 -11.91
N ILE A 196 2.34 4.79 -11.29
CA ILE A 196 1.43 3.91 -12.03
C ILE A 196 0.43 4.73 -12.86
N ASN A 197 -0.11 5.83 -12.33
CA ASN A 197 -1.06 6.67 -13.06
C ASN A 197 -0.42 7.45 -14.23
N GLU A 198 0.90 7.60 -14.27
CA GLU A 198 1.61 8.24 -15.39
C GLU A 198 1.74 7.33 -16.61
N LEU A 199 1.50 6.02 -16.46
CA LEU A 199 1.50 5.08 -17.58
C LEU A 199 0.40 5.44 -18.60
N SER A 200 0.70 5.27 -19.88
CA SER A 200 -0.20 5.64 -21.00
C SER A 200 -1.59 5.01 -20.90
N LEU A 201 -1.71 3.82 -20.31
CA LEU A 201 -2.97 3.12 -20.09
C LEU A 201 -3.89 3.79 -19.04
N PHE A 202 -3.38 4.73 -18.23
CA PHE A 202 -4.13 5.58 -17.31
C PHE A 202 -4.16 7.05 -17.76
N ALA A 203 -3.82 7.35 -19.02
CA ALA A 203 -3.79 8.71 -19.53
C ALA A 203 -5.11 9.46 -19.28
N GLY A 204 -4.99 10.65 -18.67
CA GLY A 204 -6.13 11.49 -18.29
C GLY A 204 -6.73 11.18 -16.91
N GLU A 205 -6.27 10.14 -16.22
CA GLU A 205 -6.63 9.88 -14.83
C GLU A 205 -5.72 10.69 -13.89
N LEU A 206 -6.30 11.29 -12.85
CA LEU A 206 -5.57 11.95 -11.77
C LEU A 206 -6.14 11.49 -10.42
N ASP A 207 -5.33 10.79 -9.64
CA ASP A 207 -5.71 10.40 -8.28
C ASP A 207 -5.48 11.59 -7.32
N THR A 208 -6.44 12.51 -7.30
CA THR A 208 -6.35 13.74 -6.49
C THR A 208 -6.18 13.46 -5.00
N VAL A 209 -6.65 12.31 -4.51
CA VAL A 209 -6.51 11.91 -3.11
C VAL A 209 -5.06 11.54 -2.82
N MET A 210 -4.42 10.74 -3.67
CA MET A 210 -3.00 10.39 -3.51
C MET A 210 -2.10 11.62 -3.66
N VAL A 211 -2.36 12.48 -4.65
CA VAL A 211 -1.61 13.75 -4.79
C VAL A 211 -1.74 14.61 -3.53
N GLN A 212 -2.95 14.74 -2.97
CA GLN A 212 -3.19 15.49 -1.74
C GLN A 212 -2.43 14.89 -0.55
N TYR A 213 -2.44 13.57 -0.37
CA TYR A 213 -1.73 12.92 0.74
C TYR A 213 -0.21 12.97 0.58
N SER A 214 0.33 12.79 -0.62
CA SER A 214 1.76 12.98 -0.89
C SER A 214 2.20 14.41 -0.56
N GLY A 215 1.41 15.42 -0.90
CA GLY A 215 1.67 16.81 -0.51
C GLY A 215 1.68 17.03 1.01
N ILE A 216 0.70 16.48 1.72
CA ILE A 216 0.62 16.59 3.19
C ILE A 216 1.82 15.91 3.85
N ILE A 217 2.13 14.68 3.45
CA ILE A 217 3.19 13.88 4.08
C ILE A 217 4.57 14.46 3.73
N SER A 218 4.79 14.88 2.50
CA SER A 218 6.04 15.52 2.09
C SER A 218 6.34 16.76 2.93
N ARG A 219 5.34 17.63 3.17
CA ARG A 219 5.46 18.76 4.09
C ARG A 219 5.73 18.33 5.53
N GLU A 220 5.02 17.31 6.02
CA GLU A 220 5.19 16.82 7.39
C GLU A 220 6.62 16.33 7.63
N ILE A 221 7.22 15.61 6.67
CA ILE A 221 8.63 15.22 6.73
C ILE A 221 9.51 16.47 6.70
N ALA A 222 9.28 17.39 5.76
CA ALA A 222 10.03 18.65 5.64
C ALA A 222 10.06 19.45 6.96
N GLY A 223 8.93 19.52 7.67
CA GLY A 223 8.83 20.19 8.97
C GLY A 223 9.62 19.51 10.09
N LYS A 224 9.85 18.19 9.99
CA LYS A 224 10.64 17.41 10.94
C LYS A 224 12.14 17.42 10.62
N THR A 225 12.50 17.51 9.35
CA THR A 225 13.88 17.38 8.87
C THR A 225 14.52 18.71 8.45
N ASP A 226 13.73 19.77 8.29
CA ASP A 226 14.11 21.03 7.65
C ASP A 226 14.59 20.87 6.19
N ASP A 227 14.16 19.79 5.52
CA ASP A 227 14.49 19.53 4.13
C ASP A 227 13.65 20.39 3.18
N LYS A 228 14.31 21.35 2.55
CA LYS A 228 13.70 22.29 1.61
C LYS A 228 13.23 21.64 0.31
N GLU A 229 13.84 20.54 -0.13
CA GLU A 229 13.42 19.83 -1.34
C GLU A 229 12.03 19.22 -1.16
N LEU A 230 11.70 18.79 0.05
CA LEU A 230 10.38 18.26 0.37
C LEU A 230 9.30 19.34 0.41
N TYR A 231 9.59 20.58 0.83
CA TYR A 231 8.65 21.68 0.64
C TYR A 231 8.40 21.96 -0.85
N LEU A 232 9.42 21.91 -1.70
CA LEU A 232 9.27 22.05 -3.15
C LEU A 232 8.45 20.91 -3.77
N LYS A 233 8.66 19.68 -3.30
CA LYS A 233 7.89 18.51 -3.72
C LYS A 233 6.41 18.64 -3.34
N SER A 234 6.13 19.04 -2.09
CA SER A 234 4.79 19.40 -1.59
C SER A 234 4.11 20.46 -2.46
N ILE A 235 4.81 21.56 -2.79
CA ILE A 235 4.33 22.59 -3.72
C ILE A 235 3.98 21.99 -5.08
N GLY A 236 4.81 21.08 -5.60
CA GLY A 236 4.57 20.36 -6.84
C GLY A 236 3.23 19.63 -6.85
N TYR A 237 2.94 18.85 -5.80
CA TYR A 237 1.66 18.16 -5.66
C TYR A 237 0.47 19.12 -5.61
N TYR A 238 0.56 20.19 -4.81
CA TYR A 238 -0.53 21.15 -4.74
C TYR A 238 -0.73 21.93 -6.05
N LYS A 239 0.32 22.17 -6.84
CA LYS A 239 0.20 22.75 -8.19
C LYS A 239 -0.56 21.82 -9.13
N GLN A 240 -0.35 20.51 -9.06
CA GLN A 240 -1.13 19.54 -9.84
C GLN A 240 -2.62 19.61 -9.47
N LEU A 241 -2.94 19.66 -8.17
CA LEU A 241 -4.32 19.80 -7.71
C LEU A 241 -4.96 21.12 -8.16
N ALA A 242 -4.22 22.23 -8.06
CA ALA A 242 -4.69 23.53 -8.52
C ALA A 242 -4.97 23.54 -10.02
N ALA A 243 -4.09 22.94 -10.84
CA ALA A 243 -4.29 22.81 -12.28
C ALA A 243 -5.53 21.98 -12.63
N ALA A 244 -5.85 20.97 -11.82
CA ALA A 244 -7.06 20.17 -11.95
C ALA A 244 -8.32 20.81 -11.32
N GLY A 245 -8.22 22.02 -10.75
CA GLY A 245 -9.34 22.69 -10.08
C GLY A 245 -9.75 22.05 -8.75
N PHE A 246 -8.88 21.24 -8.13
CA PHE A 246 -9.16 20.51 -6.89
C PHE A 246 -8.67 21.27 -5.64
N GLY A 247 -9.43 21.15 -4.54
CA GLY A 247 -9.11 21.72 -3.22
C GLY A 247 -9.37 23.24 -3.05
N GLY A 248 -9.63 23.97 -4.14
CA GLY A 248 -10.06 25.37 -4.10
C GLY A 248 -9.03 26.30 -3.42
N PRO A 249 -9.48 27.32 -2.65
CA PRO A 249 -8.57 28.26 -1.97
C PRO A 249 -7.57 27.59 -1.02
N ASN A 250 -7.92 26.44 -0.43
CA ASN A 250 -7.04 25.73 0.49
C ASN A 250 -5.76 25.27 -0.20
N THR A 251 -5.83 24.79 -1.45
CA THR A 251 -4.64 24.36 -2.21
C THR A 251 -3.62 25.50 -2.35
N TYR A 252 -4.08 26.72 -2.65
CA TYR A 252 -3.21 27.89 -2.75
C TYR A 252 -2.66 28.34 -1.40
N LEU A 253 -3.45 28.21 -0.33
CA LEU A 253 -2.97 28.45 1.03
C LEU A 253 -1.86 27.46 1.40
N GLN A 254 -2.02 26.19 1.06
CA GLN A 254 -0.99 25.17 1.26
C GLN A 254 0.30 25.55 0.49
N ILE A 255 0.21 25.90 -0.79
CA ILE A 255 1.38 26.35 -1.58
C ILE A 255 2.07 27.55 -0.91
N LYS A 256 1.30 28.56 -0.49
CA LYS A 256 1.84 29.74 0.19
C LYS A 256 2.58 29.37 1.48
N MET A 257 2.00 28.49 2.30
CA MET A 257 2.62 28.05 3.55
C MET A 257 3.99 27.39 3.29
N ASP A 258 4.10 26.57 2.25
CA ASP A 258 5.37 25.92 1.90
C ASP A 258 6.42 26.93 1.41
N TYR A 259 6.03 27.93 0.60
CA TYR A 259 6.95 29.01 0.20
C TYR A 259 7.44 29.83 1.40
N MET A 260 6.55 30.12 2.36
CA MET A 260 6.95 30.79 3.60
C MET A 260 7.96 29.97 4.40
N SER A 261 7.82 28.64 4.45
CA SER A 261 8.80 27.75 5.08
C SER A 261 10.16 27.74 4.37
N LEU A 262 10.19 27.99 3.06
CA LEU A 262 11.45 28.13 2.31
C LEU A 262 12.19 29.45 2.60
N GLY A 263 11.50 30.43 3.19
CA GLY A 263 11.99 31.80 3.34
C GLY A 263 11.81 32.66 2.08
N ASP A 264 10.96 32.22 1.14
CA ASP A 264 10.66 32.93 -0.09
C ASP A 264 9.36 33.75 0.14
N THR A 265 9.49 35.08 0.22
CA THR A 265 8.39 36.04 0.49
C THR A 265 8.23 37.04 -0.62
#